data_AF-A0A9N9ZE75-F1
#
_entry.id   AF-A0A9N9ZE75-F1
#
_cell.length_a   1.000
_cell.length_b   1.000
_cell.length_c   1.000
_cell.angle_alpha   90.00
_cell.angle_beta   90.00
_cell.angle_gamma   90.00
#
_symmetry.space_group_name_H-M   'P 1'
#
loop_
_entity.id
_entity.type
_entity.pdbx_description
1 polymer ?
#
loop_
_entity_poly.entity_id
_entity_poly.type
_entity_poly.pdbx_seq_one_letter_code
_entity_poly.pdbx_strand_id
1 'polypeptide(L)'
;MRDSYNGFLALACLGLFSQWAIMIMNGSLRLMLLTAWTGIFPDGIPLREEWTRIWIVDLALRVLVAFFGAILNGVESNEFGPYLCLVDLITTIVVFSMMFLIEDRRDRGKGALRHPSCWQMMLYFFGAASIVPVYMRLYLKNRLSPRLEVPHNQARALPFTALWCSVLSVPLLLPVALGASVSRIQVGIVVWLFSPATVGPFQDLLSTLMSKSNDINSSTNEAARPIAIAYGIVGVLSAVVHFCVVVFTFVSSKLRWSDIYWPIHGVRSGPSLMTDGALIFIQSGYLFLSICVLALGYYVLKTENLSATHTLLGSLHGWRALLAHTALIAVFGPGAGLALLLGRKEITAASTIAARKGN
;
A
#
# COMPACT_ATOMS: atom_id res chain seq x y z
N MET A 1 5.13 -24.60 3.00
CA MET A 1 4.11 -23.78 2.29
C MET A 1 2.73 -23.84 2.96
N ARG A 2 2.30 -24.94 3.58
CA ARG A 2 1.01 -24.94 4.30
C ARG A 2 0.99 -23.93 5.47
N ASP A 3 2.08 -23.85 6.23
CA ASP A 3 2.21 -22.95 7.39
C ASP A 3 2.19 -21.46 6.99
N SER A 4 2.73 -21.12 5.81
CA SER A 4 2.69 -19.74 5.30
C SER A 4 1.27 -19.27 5.02
N TYR A 5 0.39 -20.15 4.54
CA TYR A 5 -0.99 -19.78 4.26
C TYR A 5 -1.79 -19.46 5.51
N ASN A 6 -1.54 -20.20 6.60
CA ASN A 6 -2.23 -19.99 7.87
C ASN A 6 -1.72 -18.73 8.56
N GLY A 7 -0.41 -18.43 8.46
CA GLY A 7 0.18 -17.21 9.01
C GLY A 7 -0.45 -15.94 8.42
N PHE A 8 -0.58 -15.83 7.10
CA PHE A 8 -1.21 -14.66 6.48
C PHE A 8 -2.72 -14.57 6.74
N LEU A 9 -3.42 -15.70 6.90
CA LEU A 9 -4.83 -15.66 7.31
C LEU A 9 -4.99 -15.16 8.75
N ALA A 10 -4.14 -15.63 9.67
CA ALA A 10 -4.11 -15.11 11.03
C ALA A 10 -3.81 -13.61 11.06
N LEU A 11 -2.85 -13.14 10.25
CA LEU A 11 -2.56 -11.72 10.09
C LEU A 11 -3.77 -10.94 9.54
N ALA A 12 -4.53 -11.49 8.59
CA ALA A 12 -5.76 -10.85 8.09
C ALA A 12 -6.82 -10.71 9.20
N CYS A 13 -7.03 -11.77 9.99
CA CYS A 13 -8.00 -11.76 11.10
C CYS A 13 -7.58 -10.78 12.19
N LEU A 14 -6.31 -10.80 12.59
CA LEU A 14 -5.75 -9.89 13.58
C LEU A 14 -5.76 -8.44 13.08
N GLY A 15 -5.45 -8.22 11.80
CA GLY A 15 -5.52 -6.92 11.14
C GLY A 15 -6.95 -6.37 11.14
N LEU A 16 -7.92 -7.17 10.70
CA LEU A 16 -9.34 -6.81 10.73
C LEU A 16 -9.81 -6.45 12.14
N PHE A 17 -9.43 -7.26 13.13
CA PHE A 17 -9.75 -7.00 14.54
C PHE A 17 -9.11 -5.68 15.01
N SER A 18 -7.81 -5.49 14.76
CA SER A 18 -7.09 -4.29 15.20
C SER A 18 -7.63 -3.00 14.58
N GLN A 19 -8.06 -3.04 13.32
CA GLN A 19 -8.60 -1.87 12.64
C GLN A 19 -10.06 -1.63 13.03
N TRP A 20 -10.94 -2.61 12.81
CA TRP A 20 -12.37 -2.40 12.93
C TRP A 20 -12.91 -2.64 14.33
N ALA A 21 -12.49 -3.71 15.01
CA ALA A 21 -13.03 -4.01 16.34
C ALA A 21 -12.63 -2.91 17.33
N ILE A 22 -11.39 -2.40 17.26
CA ILE A 22 -10.95 -1.28 18.10
C ILE A 22 -11.78 -0.02 17.81
N MET A 23 -11.98 0.34 16.55
CA MET A 23 -12.83 1.49 16.17
C MET A 23 -14.30 1.33 16.60
N ILE A 24 -14.81 0.10 16.66
CA ILE A 24 -16.15 -0.19 17.18
C ILE A 24 -16.16 -0.01 18.70
N MET A 25 -15.23 -0.66 19.41
CA MET A 25 -15.16 -0.65 20.88
C MET A 25 -14.96 0.74 21.46
N ASN A 26 -14.17 1.58 20.79
CA ASN A 26 -13.91 2.95 21.24
C ASN A 26 -15.02 3.95 20.84
N GLY A 27 -15.99 3.54 20.01
CA GLY A 27 -17.10 4.38 19.57
C GLY A 27 -16.77 5.36 18.42
N SER A 28 -15.54 5.40 17.92
CA SER A 28 -15.15 6.27 16.81
C SER A 28 -15.87 5.91 15.50
N LEU A 29 -16.11 4.62 15.23
CA LEU A 29 -16.90 4.21 14.06
C LEU A 29 -18.34 4.73 14.15
N ARG A 30 -18.95 4.65 15.34
CA ARG A 30 -20.30 5.19 15.57
C ARG A 30 -20.33 6.69 15.30
N LEU A 31 -19.31 7.41 15.74
CA LEU A 31 -19.22 8.86 15.52
C LEU A 31 -19.06 9.20 14.03
N MET A 32 -18.24 8.45 13.28
CA MET A 32 -18.10 8.63 11.82
C MET A 32 -19.40 8.34 11.07
N LEU A 33 -20.11 7.28 11.46
CA LEU A 33 -21.43 6.96 10.90
C LEU A 33 -22.44 8.07 11.20
N LEU A 34 -22.40 8.63 12.41
CA LEU A 34 -23.25 9.76 12.78
C LEU A 34 -22.91 10.99 11.95
N THR A 35 -21.63 11.36 11.81
CA THR A 35 -21.18 12.48 10.96
C THR A 35 -21.57 12.28 9.49
N ALA A 36 -21.45 11.05 8.97
CA ALA A 36 -21.91 10.73 7.62
C ALA A 36 -23.44 10.83 7.47
N TRP A 37 -24.18 10.56 8.55
CA TRP A 37 -25.64 10.64 8.56
C TRP A 37 -26.16 12.06 8.72
N THR A 38 -25.56 12.87 9.61
CA THR A 38 -26.00 14.23 9.94
C THR A 38 -25.40 15.29 9.02
N GLY A 39 -24.35 14.96 8.26
CA GLY A 39 -23.65 15.91 7.40
C GLY A 39 -22.79 16.92 8.17
N ILE A 40 -22.50 16.69 9.46
CA ILE A 40 -21.76 17.65 10.29
C ILE A 40 -20.77 16.90 11.20
N PHE A 41 -19.52 17.38 11.22
CA PHE A 41 -18.46 16.90 12.12
C PHE A 41 -18.72 17.35 13.58
N PRO A 42 -18.11 16.69 14.59
CA PRO A 42 -18.30 17.05 15.99
C PRO A 42 -17.91 18.49 16.36
N ASP A 43 -17.02 19.10 15.58
CA ASP A 43 -16.55 20.48 15.70
C ASP A 43 -17.43 21.50 14.93
N GLY A 44 -18.52 21.03 14.30
CA GLY A 44 -19.44 21.85 13.52
C GLY A 44 -19.06 22.04 12.06
N ILE A 45 -17.94 21.45 11.60
CA ILE A 45 -17.53 21.53 10.20
C ILE A 45 -18.56 20.79 9.32
N PRO A 46 -19.07 21.40 8.23
CA PRO A 46 -20.01 20.72 7.34
C PRO A 46 -19.31 19.64 6.49
N LEU A 47 -19.94 18.48 6.40
CA LEU A 47 -19.59 17.39 5.50
C LEU A 47 -20.42 17.51 4.22
N ARG A 48 -19.77 17.51 3.05
CA ARG A 48 -20.48 17.50 1.78
C ARG A 48 -21.21 16.17 1.58
N GLU A 49 -22.50 16.26 1.29
CA GLU A 49 -23.37 15.08 1.25
C GLU A 49 -23.51 14.44 -0.13
N GLU A 50 -23.45 15.25 -1.19
CA GLU A 50 -23.68 14.78 -2.56
C GLU A 50 -22.38 14.76 -3.38
N TRP A 51 -22.07 13.57 -3.92
CA TRP A 51 -20.90 13.33 -4.76
C TRP A 51 -21.30 12.74 -6.10
N THR A 52 -22.09 11.66 -6.08
CA THR A 52 -22.53 10.91 -7.24
C THR A 52 -24.04 10.99 -7.46
N ARG A 53 -24.79 11.49 -6.46
CA ARG A 53 -26.27 11.47 -6.41
C ARG A 53 -26.87 10.07 -6.32
N ILE A 54 -26.06 9.07 -6.01
CA ILE A 54 -26.51 7.70 -5.71
C ILE A 54 -26.38 7.50 -4.20
N TRP A 55 -27.52 7.48 -3.50
CA TRP A 55 -27.55 7.52 -2.03
C TRP A 55 -26.63 6.52 -1.33
N ILE A 56 -26.60 5.26 -1.78
CA ILE A 56 -25.75 4.20 -1.18
C ILE A 56 -24.26 4.52 -1.37
N VAL A 57 -23.88 4.98 -2.56
CA VAL A 57 -22.50 5.33 -2.89
C VAL A 57 -22.07 6.57 -2.10
N ASP A 58 -22.93 7.58 -2.05
CA ASP A 58 -22.66 8.82 -1.33
C ASP A 58 -22.62 8.60 0.18
N LEU A 59 -23.41 7.68 0.74
CA LEU A 59 -23.30 7.27 2.14
C LEU A 59 -21.93 6.64 2.44
N ALA A 60 -21.50 5.70 1.59
CA ALA A 60 -20.19 5.08 1.71
C ALA A 60 -19.03 6.09 1.59
N LEU A 61 -19.11 7.02 0.62
CA LEU A 61 -18.14 8.09 0.46
C LEU A 61 -18.14 9.03 1.67
N ARG A 62 -19.30 9.40 2.20
CA ARG A 62 -19.41 10.26 3.40
C ARG A 62 -18.70 9.65 4.60
N VAL A 63 -18.84 8.35 4.84
CA VAL A 63 -18.12 7.65 5.93
C VAL A 63 -16.61 7.74 5.73
N LEU A 64 -16.12 7.51 4.51
CA LEU A 64 -14.69 7.60 4.21
C LEU A 64 -14.18 9.06 4.27
N VAL A 65 -14.96 10.03 3.82
CA VAL A 65 -14.63 11.46 3.95
C VAL A 65 -14.62 11.89 5.41
N ALA A 66 -15.52 11.37 6.25
CA ALA A 66 -15.46 11.60 7.70
C ALA A 66 -14.18 11.00 8.31
N PHE A 67 -13.84 9.76 7.93
CA PHE A 67 -12.61 9.09 8.39
C PHE A 67 -11.34 9.87 8.02
N PHE A 68 -11.12 10.16 6.73
CA PHE A 68 -9.93 10.89 6.29
C PHE A 68 -9.98 12.35 6.71
N GLY A 69 -11.15 12.97 6.73
CA GLY A 69 -11.35 14.35 7.21
C GLY A 69 -10.96 14.51 8.68
N ALA A 70 -11.22 13.52 9.53
CA ALA A 70 -10.78 13.54 10.94
C ALA A 70 -9.25 13.65 11.09
N ILE A 71 -8.51 13.05 10.16
CA ILE A 71 -7.04 13.12 10.12
C ILE A 71 -6.56 14.42 9.47
N LEU A 72 -7.19 14.81 8.37
CA LEU A 72 -6.74 15.90 7.50
C LEU A 72 -7.14 17.29 8.02
N ASN A 73 -8.29 17.42 8.69
CA ASN A 73 -8.72 18.68 9.30
C ASN A 73 -7.95 18.98 10.60
N GLY A 74 -7.39 17.95 11.26
CA GLY A 74 -6.61 18.09 12.50
C GLY A 74 -5.27 18.81 12.34
N VAL A 75 -4.83 19.14 11.13
CA VAL A 75 -3.59 19.91 10.94
C VAL A 75 -3.71 21.34 11.52
N GLU A 76 -4.92 21.89 11.58
CA GLU A 76 -5.17 23.20 12.18
C GLU A 76 -4.95 23.22 13.71
N SER A 77 -5.03 22.06 14.40
CA SER A 77 -4.80 21.96 15.84
C SER A 77 -3.32 21.77 16.23
N ASN A 78 -2.37 21.93 15.29
CA ASN A 78 -0.94 21.63 15.45
C ASN A 78 -0.62 20.14 15.73
N GLU A 79 -1.56 19.23 15.48
CA GLU A 79 -1.37 17.79 15.63
C GLU A 79 -0.93 17.18 14.29
N PHE A 80 0.36 17.29 13.98
CA PHE A 80 0.91 16.78 12.70
C PHE A 80 1.06 15.26 12.64
N GLY A 81 1.10 14.56 13.78
CA GLY A 81 1.34 13.11 13.86
C GLY A 81 0.40 12.28 12.98
N PRO A 82 -0.93 12.46 13.07
CA PRO A 82 -1.88 11.75 12.22
C PRO A 82 -1.67 11.96 10.72
N TYR A 83 -1.41 13.21 10.31
CA TYR A 83 -1.13 13.53 8.91
C TYR A 83 0.15 12.85 8.41
N LEU A 84 1.23 12.89 9.19
CA LEU A 84 2.50 12.25 8.84
C LEU A 84 2.37 10.73 8.73
N CYS A 85 1.63 10.09 9.65
CA CYS A 85 1.34 8.66 9.57
C CYS A 85 0.57 8.32 8.29
N LEU A 86 -0.41 9.16 7.91
CA LEU A 86 -1.19 8.96 6.69
C LEU A 86 -0.31 9.12 5.44
N VAL A 87 0.53 10.15 5.37
CA VAL A 87 1.44 10.39 4.24
C VAL A 87 2.36 9.17 4.00
N ASP A 88 2.95 8.64 5.07
CA ASP A 88 3.80 7.44 4.99
C ASP A 88 3.01 6.18 4.61
N LEU A 89 1.83 5.98 5.21
CA LEU A 89 0.96 4.85 4.88
C LEU A 89 0.53 4.88 3.40
N ILE A 90 0.12 6.03 2.87
CA ILE A 90 -0.35 6.17 1.49
C ILE A 90 0.78 5.90 0.50
N THR A 91 1.97 6.44 0.75
CA THR A 91 3.14 6.20 -0.12
C THR A 91 3.61 4.75 -0.06
N THR A 92 3.47 4.09 1.08
CA THR A 92 3.64 2.63 1.20
C THR A 92 2.59 1.87 0.37
N ILE A 93 1.31 2.27 0.45
CA ILE A 93 0.21 1.65 -0.32
C ILE A 93 0.44 1.76 -1.84
N VAL A 94 1.04 2.85 -2.33
CA VAL A 94 1.39 2.99 -3.75
C VAL A 94 2.27 1.82 -4.24
N VAL A 95 3.17 1.30 -3.41
CA VAL A 95 3.99 0.12 -3.74
C VAL A 95 3.12 -1.14 -3.88
N PHE A 96 2.15 -1.33 -2.98
CA PHE A 96 1.19 -2.43 -3.08
C PHE A 96 0.28 -2.29 -4.30
N SER A 97 -0.16 -1.08 -4.63
CA SER A 97 -0.94 -0.81 -5.85
C SER A 97 -0.18 -1.22 -7.11
N MET A 98 1.14 -0.97 -7.16
CA MET A 98 2.00 -1.46 -8.23
C MET A 98 2.13 -2.97 -8.25
N MET A 99 2.30 -3.61 -7.08
CA MET A 99 2.29 -5.07 -6.99
C MET A 99 0.99 -5.65 -7.54
N PHE A 100 -0.17 -5.09 -7.16
CA PHE A 100 -1.47 -5.58 -7.62
C PHE A 100 -1.60 -5.49 -9.14
N LEU A 101 -1.15 -4.38 -9.72
CA LEU A 101 -1.16 -4.19 -11.16
C LEU A 101 -0.24 -5.17 -11.89
N ILE A 102 1.00 -5.30 -11.45
CA ILE A 102 2.01 -6.15 -12.09
C ILE A 102 1.55 -7.61 -12.08
N GLU A 103 1.03 -8.09 -10.94
CA GLU A 103 0.57 -9.46 -10.80
C GLU A 103 -0.71 -9.78 -11.57
N ASP A 104 -1.58 -8.78 -11.79
CA ASP A 104 -2.69 -8.90 -12.76
C ASP A 104 -2.16 -9.06 -14.19
N ARG A 105 -1.08 -8.36 -14.55
CA ARG A 105 -0.56 -8.38 -15.93
C ARG A 105 0.19 -9.67 -16.28
N ARG A 106 0.62 -10.45 -15.28
CA ARG A 106 1.26 -11.77 -15.46
C ARG A 106 0.32 -12.87 -15.94
N ASP A 107 -0.97 -12.74 -15.67
CA ASP A 107 -1.97 -13.78 -15.96
C ASP A 107 -3.35 -13.13 -16.09
N ARG A 108 -3.51 -12.35 -17.16
CA ARG A 108 -4.77 -11.67 -17.50
C ARG A 108 -5.92 -12.64 -17.79
N GLY A 109 -5.66 -13.95 -17.84
CA GLY A 109 -6.67 -14.96 -18.16
C GLY A 109 -7.43 -15.46 -16.93
N LYS A 110 -6.75 -15.75 -15.81
CA LYS A 110 -7.34 -16.52 -14.69
C LYS A 110 -6.74 -16.13 -13.32
N GLY A 111 -7.53 -16.28 -12.25
CA GLY A 111 -7.04 -16.26 -10.87
C GLY A 111 -7.53 -15.10 -9.99
N ALA A 112 -7.38 -15.29 -8.67
CA ALA A 112 -7.90 -14.37 -7.65
C ALA A 112 -7.11 -13.07 -7.50
N LEU A 113 -5.94 -12.95 -8.14
CA LEU A 113 -5.10 -11.74 -8.10
C LEU A 113 -5.45 -10.73 -9.20
N ARG A 114 -6.47 -11.03 -10.02
CA ARG A 114 -6.97 -10.14 -11.06
C ARG A 114 -7.67 -8.92 -10.47
N HIS A 115 -7.86 -7.91 -11.30
CA HIS A 115 -8.60 -6.69 -10.99
C HIS A 115 -7.90 -5.85 -9.91
N PRO A 116 -6.76 -5.21 -10.25
CA PRO A 116 -6.00 -4.40 -9.30
C PRO A 116 -6.86 -3.30 -8.67
N SER A 117 -7.78 -2.70 -9.43
CA SER A 117 -8.73 -1.70 -8.93
C SER A 117 -9.64 -2.25 -7.83
N CYS A 118 -10.08 -3.51 -7.91
CA CYS A 118 -10.89 -4.13 -6.86
C CYS A 118 -10.06 -4.33 -5.59
N TRP A 119 -8.82 -4.81 -5.71
CA TRP A 119 -7.94 -4.97 -4.54
C TRP A 119 -7.58 -3.65 -3.87
N GLN A 120 -7.30 -2.61 -4.66
CA GLN A 120 -7.06 -1.25 -4.15
C GLN A 120 -8.31 -0.66 -3.49
N MET A 121 -9.49 -0.84 -4.11
CA MET A 121 -10.75 -0.37 -3.52
C MET A 121 -11.05 -1.12 -2.21
N MET A 122 -10.86 -2.44 -2.17
CA MET A 122 -10.98 -3.20 -0.93
C MET A 122 -10.02 -2.68 0.14
N LEU A 123 -8.78 -2.32 -0.21
CA LEU A 123 -7.81 -1.75 0.72
C LEU A 123 -8.33 -0.43 1.31
N TYR A 124 -8.91 0.45 0.50
CA TYR A 124 -9.46 1.73 0.96
C TYR A 124 -10.69 1.56 1.85
N PHE A 125 -11.55 0.59 1.55
CA PHE A 125 -12.81 0.36 2.26
C PHE A 125 -12.69 -0.50 3.51
N PHE A 126 -11.80 -1.49 3.52
CA PHE A 126 -11.64 -2.47 4.60
C PHE A 126 -10.33 -2.32 5.37
N GLY A 127 -9.46 -1.41 4.94
CA GLY A 127 -8.16 -1.16 5.56
C GLY A 127 -7.07 -2.12 5.12
N ALA A 128 -5.84 -1.59 5.11
CA ALA A 128 -4.66 -2.30 4.63
C ALA A 128 -4.29 -3.54 5.47
N ALA A 129 -4.48 -3.50 6.80
CA ALA A 129 -4.17 -4.63 7.67
C ALA A 129 -5.03 -5.86 7.38
N SER A 130 -6.26 -5.65 6.88
CA SER A 130 -7.20 -6.72 6.56
C SER A 130 -6.91 -7.32 5.17
N ILE A 131 -6.70 -6.47 4.17
CA ILE A 131 -6.69 -6.88 2.76
C ILE A 131 -5.33 -7.37 2.30
N VAL A 132 -4.24 -6.72 2.72
CA VAL A 132 -2.90 -7.08 2.25
C VAL A 132 -2.49 -8.50 2.65
N PRO A 133 -2.72 -9.00 3.87
CA PRO A 133 -2.36 -10.38 4.19
C PRO A 133 -3.12 -11.39 3.33
N VAL A 134 -4.40 -11.14 3.01
CA VAL A 134 -5.19 -11.98 2.09
C VAL A 134 -4.57 -11.99 0.70
N TYR A 135 -4.19 -10.82 0.19
CA TYR A 135 -3.50 -10.71 -1.10
C TYR A 135 -2.16 -11.46 -1.09
N MET A 136 -1.34 -11.26 -0.06
CA MET A 136 -0.03 -11.92 0.08
C MET A 136 -0.12 -13.43 0.16
N ARG A 137 -1.17 -13.95 0.84
CA ARG A 137 -1.47 -15.39 0.83
C ARG A 137 -1.70 -15.92 -0.58
N LEU A 138 -2.50 -15.20 -1.38
CA LEU A 138 -2.80 -15.58 -2.77
C LEU A 138 -1.56 -15.42 -3.67
N TYR A 139 -0.75 -14.39 -3.44
CA TYR A 139 0.52 -14.16 -4.12
C TYR A 139 1.48 -15.33 -3.88
N LEU A 140 1.72 -15.72 -2.62
CA LEU A 140 2.59 -16.85 -2.29
C LEU A 140 2.08 -18.15 -2.91
N LYS A 141 0.76 -18.36 -2.94
CA LYS A 141 0.15 -19.57 -3.51
C LYS A 141 0.36 -19.67 -5.02
N ASN A 142 0.21 -18.56 -5.74
CA ASN A 142 -0.01 -18.58 -7.18
C ASN A 142 1.12 -17.93 -8.00
N ARG A 143 2.03 -17.17 -7.38
CA ARG A 143 2.97 -16.26 -8.07
C ARG A 143 4.41 -16.34 -7.55
N LEU A 144 4.71 -17.28 -6.65
CA LEU A 144 6.10 -17.56 -6.28
C LEU A 144 6.88 -18.28 -7.39
N SER A 145 6.17 -19.01 -8.25
CA SER A 145 6.79 -19.75 -9.36
C SER A 145 7.14 -18.80 -10.53
N PRO A 146 8.34 -18.91 -11.13
CA PRO A 146 8.82 -18.00 -12.18
C PRO A 146 8.14 -18.21 -13.55
N ARG A 147 7.02 -18.93 -13.62
CA ARG A 147 6.39 -19.36 -14.89
C ARG A 147 5.51 -18.29 -15.55
N LEU A 148 5.22 -17.18 -14.89
CA LEU A 148 4.26 -16.19 -15.37
C LEU A 148 4.94 -14.86 -15.68
N GLU A 149 5.02 -14.56 -16.97
CA GLU A 149 5.69 -13.39 -17.52
C GLU A 149 4.69 -12.27 -17.80
N VAL A 150 5.13 -11.02 -17.57
CA VAL A 150 4.36 -9.84 -17.98
C VAL A 150 4.66 -9.60 -19.47
N PRO A 151 3.63 -9.38 -20.32
CA PRO A 151 3.85 -9.00 -21.71
C PRO A 151 4.76 -7.77 -21.82
N HIS A 152 5.68 -7.77 -22.77
CA HIS A 152 6.74 -6.78 -22.84
C HIS A 152 6.26 -5.33 -23.02
N ASN A 153 5.24 -5.10 -23.85
CA ASN A 153 4.61 -3.79 -24.00
C ASN A 153 3.97 -3.29 -22.70
N GLN A 154 3.40 -4.20 -21.90
CA GLN A 154 2.90 -3.89 -20.57
C GLN A 154 4.05 -3.55 -19.63
N ALA A 155 5.11 -4.35 -19.62
CA ALA A 155 6.28 -4.10 -18.78
C ALA A 155 6.89 -2.71 -19.02
N ARG A 156 7.06 -2.32 -20.29
CA ARG A 156 7.58 -1.00 -20.69
C ARG A 156 6.73 0.19 -20.22
N ALA A 157 5.42 0.01 -20.09
CA ALA A 157 4.52 1.05 -19.59
C ALA A 157 4.56 1.21 -18.06
N LEU A 158 5.01 0.19 -17.31
CA LEU A 158 4.97 0.19 -15.84
C LEU A 158 5.73 1.35 -15.17
N PRO A 159 6.92 1.80 -15.63
CA PRO A 159 7.59 2.95 -15.04
C PRO A 159 6.74 4.24 -15.08
N PHE A 160 6.00 4.45 -16.16
CA PHE A 160 5.10 5.61 -16.28
C PHE A 160 3.86 5.42 -15.42
N THR A 161 3.33 4.21 -15.32
CA THR A 161 2.23 3.91 -14.40
C THR A 161 2.65 4.03 -12.94
N ALA A 162 3.90 3.74 -12.60
CA ALA A 162 4.45 3.99 -11.27
C ALA A 162 4.44 5.49 -10.90
N LEU A 163 4.80 6.36 -11.86
CA LEU A 163 4.67 7.81 -11.70
C LEU A 163 3.20 8.22 -11.56
N TRP A 164 2.31 7.65 -12.39
CA TRP A 164 0.87 7.92 -12.29
C TRP A 164 0.31 7.54 -10.92
N CYS A 165 0.59 6.32 -10.43
CA CYS A 165 0.19 5.87 -9.10
C CYS A 165 0.69 6.79 -7.98
N SER A 166 1.88 7.37 -8.15
CA SER A 166 2.43 8.35 -7.20
C SER A 166 1.64 9.67 -7.24
N VAL A 167 1.35 10.19 -8.42
CA VAL A 167 0.55 11.41 -8.64
C VAL A 167 -0.88 11.26 -8.12
N LEU A 168 -1.46 10.05 -8.21
CA LEU A 168 -2.81 9.79 -7.73
C LEU A 168 -2.99 10.03 -6.22
N SER A 169 -1.91 10.06 -5.43
CA SER A 169 -1.95 10.38 -3.99
C SER A 169 -1.99 11.89 -3.70
N VAL A 170 -1.65 12.73 -4.68
CA VAL A 170 -1.57 14.19 -4.53
C VAL A 170 -2.92 14.81 -4.15
N PRO A 171 -4.07 14.45 -4.75
CA PRO A 171 -5.36 15.00 -4.36
C PRO A 171 -5.71 14.81 -2.88
N LEU A 172 -5.26 13.71 -2.25
CA LEU A 172 -5.50 13.46 -0.83
C LEU A 172 -4.58 14.32 0.06
N LEU A 173 -3.29 14.38 -0.26
CA LEU A 173 -2.26 14.88 0.66
C LEU A 173 -1.95 16.37 0.49
N LEU A 174 -1.94 16.86 -0.75
CA LEU A 174 -1.46 18.20 -1.08
C LEU A 174 -2.40 19.33 -0.60
N PRO A 175 -3.74 19.25 -0.72
CA PRO A 175 -4.61 20.35 -0.31
C PRO A 175 -4.38 20.77 1.14
N VAL A 176 -4.19 19.81 2.04
CA VAL A 176 -3.96 20.05 3.47
C VAL A 176 -2.60 20.71 3.71
N ALA A 177 -1.55 20.22 3.05
CA ALA A 177 -0.22 20.83 3.13
C ALA A 177 -0.19 22.29 2.64
N LEU A 178 -1.10 22.66 1.75
CA LEU A 178 -1.24 24.02 1.22
C LEU A 178 -2.26 24.87 1.99
N GLY A 179 -2.84 24.39 3.10
CA GLY A 179 -3.85 25.11 3.86
C GLY A 179 -5.14 25.36 3.05
N ALA A 180 -5.52 24.42 2.19
CA ALA A 180 -6.75 24.53 1.42
C ALA A 180 -7.99 24.46 2.31
N SER A 181 -9.10 25.05 1.84
CA SER A 181 -10.38 24.98 2.56
C SER A 181 -10.87 23.54 2.73
N VAL A 182 -11.62 23.28 3.80
CA VAL A 182 -12.23 21.98 4.10
C VAL A 182 -12.95 21.37 2.88
N SER A 183 -13.72 22.18 2.14
CA SER A 183 -14.42 21.71 0.94
C SER A 183 -13.47 21.13 -0.11
N ARG A 184 -12.31 21.77 -0.33
CA ARG A 184 -11.28 21.27 -1.26
C ARG A 184 -10.60 20.00 -0.74
N ILE A 185 -10.39 19.90 0.57
CA ILE A 185 -9.85 18.69 1.22
C ILE A 185 -10.81 17.50 0.97
N GLN A 186 -12.11 17.70 1.20
CA GLN A 186 -13.11 16.65 0.96
C GLN A 186 -13.17 16.22 -0.51
N VAL A 187 -13.09 17.16 -1.46
CA VAL A 187 -12.98 16.84 -2.89
C VAL A 187 -11.73 16.02 -3.18
N GLY A 188 -10.60 16.41 -2.59
CA GLY A 188 -9.33 15.69 -2.69
C GLY A 188 -9.41 14.23 -2.23
N ILE A 189 -10.06 13.99 -1.09
CA ILE A 189 -10.34 12.63 -0.57
C ILE A 189 -11.13 11.83 -1.60
N VAL A 190 -12.24 12.36 -2.13
CA VAL A 190 -13.10 11.63 -3.06
C VAL A 190 -12.40 11.34 -4.38
N VAL A 191 -11.65 12.30 -4.94
CA VAL A 191 -10.83 12.08 -6.16
C VAL A 191 -9.82 10.95 -5.93
N TRP A 192 -9.16 10.92 -4.77
CA TRP A 192 -8.24 9.85 -4.42
C TRP A 192 -8.94 8.50 -4.24
N LEU A 193 -10.14 8.45 -3.64
CA LEU A 193 -10.91 7.21 -3.49
C LEU A 193 -11.27 6.56 -4.83
N PHE A 194 -11.52 7.36 -5.88
CA PHE A 194 -11.78 6.88 -7.23
C PHE A 194 -10.52 6.60 -8.05
N SER A 195 -9.34 6.99 -7.56
CA SER A 195 -8.07 6.80 -8.25
C SER A 195 -7.79 5.35 -8.73
N PRO A 196 -8.18 4.28 -8.00
CA PRO A 196 -7.94 2.91 -8.44
C PRO A 196 -8.57 2.56 -9.79
N ALA A 197 -9.69 3.21 -10.13
CA ALA A 197 -10.39 2.98 -11.40
C ALA A 197 -9.56 3.47 -12.61
N THR A 198 -8.56 4.33 -12.40
CA THR A 198 -7.75 4.92 -13.46
C THR A 198 -6.48 4.14 -13.76
N VAL A 199 -5.94 3.38 -12.80
CA VAL A 199 -4.62 2.72 -12.91
C VAL A 199 -4.58 1.71 -14.05
N GLY A 200 -5.59 0.83 -14.13
CA GLY A 200 -5.70 -0.18 -15.18
C GLY A 200 -5.81 0.43 -16.58
N PRO A 201 -6.82 1.29 -16.83
CA PRO A 201 -6.99 1.99 -18.11
C PRO A 201 -5.76 2.81 -18.53
N PHE A 202 -5.11 3.50 -17.59
CA PHE A 202 -3.89 4.27 -17.88
C PHE A 202 -2.75 3.35 -18.35
N GLN A 203 -2.53 2.23 -17.63
CA GLN A 203 -1.55 1.22 -18.01
C GLN A 203 -1.85 0.62 -19.40
N ASP A 204 -3.12 0.31 -19.66
CA ASP A 204 -3.56 -0.25 -20.94
C ASP A 204 -3.35 0.73 -22.10
N LEU A 205 -3.69 2.01 -21.90
CA LEU A 205 -3.44 3.08 -22.86
C LEU A 205 -1.96 3.21 -23.20
N LEU A 206 -1.08 3.34 -22.19
CA LEU A 206 0.35 3.46 -22.40
C LEU A 206 0.96 2.23 -23.07
N SER A 207 0.53 1.03 -22.67
CA SER A 207 1.01 -0.21 -23.30
C SER A 207 0.64 -0.31 -24.77
N THR A 208 -0.52 0.26 -25.16
CA THR A 208 -0.98 0.32 -26.55
C THR A 208 -0.14 1.30 -27.35
N LEU A 209 0.15 2.48 -26.78
CA LEU A 209 1.02 3.48 -27.41
C LEU A 209 2.48 2.99 -27.57
N MET A 210 2.92 2.07 -26.71
CA MET A 210 4.27 1.49 -26.73
C MET A 210 4.39 0.19 -27.52
N SER A 211 3.27 -0.34 -28.01
CA SER A 211 3.22 -1.55 -28.84
C SER A 211 3.89 -1.27 -30.19
N LYS A 212 5.05 -1.89 -30.44
CA LYS A 212 5.66 -1.89 -31.79
C LYS A 212 5.26 -3.15 -32.54
N SER A 213 5.09 -3.05 -33.86
CA SER A 213 4.67 -4.16 -34.75
C SER A 213 5.57 -5.40 -34.74
N ASN A 214 6.78 -5.34 -34.14
CA ASN A 214 7.78 -6.42 -34.15
C ASN A 214 8.07 -7.02 -32.75
N ASP A 215 7.23 -6.82 -31.73
CA ASP A 215 7.46 -7.34 -30.37
C ASP A 215 7.33 -8.88 -30.21
N ILE A 216 7.19 -9.63 -31.31
CA ILE A 216 6.93 -11.09 -31.34
C ILE A 216 8.09 -11.92 -30.75
N ASN A 217 9.32 -11.37 -30.66
CA ASN A 217 10.52 -12.10 -30.22
C ASN A 217 11.24 -11.50 -28.98
N SER A 218 10.58 -10.65 -28.17
CA SER A 218 11.24 -10.05 -27.01
C SER A 218 11.60 -11.07 -25.92
N SER A 219 12.82 -10.98 -25.39
CA SER A 219 13.31 -11.93 -24.38
C SER A 219 12.72 -11.63 -22.99
N THR A 220 12.64 -12.66 -22.14
CA THR A 220 12.20 -12.58 -20.74
C THR A 220 12.99 -11.54 -19.93
N ASN A 221 14.26 -11.32 -20.29
CA ASN A 221 15.14 -10.32 -19.69
C ASN A 221 14.69 -8.88 -19.98
N GLU A 222 14.08 -8.62 -21.13
CA GLU A 222 13.65 -7.28 -21.51
C GLU A 222 12.43 -6.79 -20.72
N ALA A 223 11.58 -7.71 -20.22
CA ALA A 223 10.45 -7.36 -19.37
C ALA A 223 10.82 -7.10 -17.90
N ALA A 224 11.85 -7.79 -17.38
CA ALA A 224 12.23 -7.70 -15.96
C ALA A 224 12.77 -6.32 -15.57
N ARG A 225 13.57 -5.68 -16.43
CA ARG A 225 14.19 -4.38 -16.13
C ARG A 225 13.15 -3.25 -15.98
N PRO A 226 12.16 -3.06 -16.90
CA PRO A 226 11.09 -2.10 -16.69
C PRO A 226 10.28 -2.33 -15.41
N ILE A 227 9.99 -3.60 -15.05
CA ILE A 227 9.29 -3.91 -13.80
C ILE A 227 10.13 -3.49 -12.59
N ALA A 228 11.43 -3.80 -12.59
CA ALA A 228 12.35 -3.39 -11.52
C ALA A 228 12.47 -1.86 -11.42
N ILE A 229 12.50 -1.14 -12.55
CA ILE A 229 12.47 0.33 -12.57
C ILE A 229 11.17 0.86 -11.97
N ALA A 230 10.03 0.28 -12.31
CA ALA A 230 8.74 0.69 -11.78
C ALA A 230 8.67 0.53 -10.25
N TYR A 231 9.16 -0.60 -9.73
CA TYR A 231 9.33 -0.78 -8.28
C TYR A 231 10.34 0.21 -7.70
N GLY A 232 11.44 0.49 -8.39
CA GLY A 232 12.43 1.49 -7.98
C GLY A 232 11.82 2.88 -7.79
N ILE A 233 10.96 3.34 -8.72
CA ILE A 233 10.29 4.65 -8.64
C ILE A 233 9.43 4.75 -7.37
N VAL A 234 8.48 3.81 -7.18
CA VAL A 234 7.58 3.84 -6.01
C VAL A 234 8.32 3.54 -4.71
N GLY A 235 9.37 2.72 -4.76
CA GLY A 235 10.22 2.40 -3.62
C GLY A 235 11.06 3.58 -3.15
N VAL A 236 11.66 4.35 -4.06
CA VAL A 236 12.38 5.58 -3.72
C VAL A 236 11.44 6.63 -3.15
N LEU A 237 10.24 6.79 -3.73
CA LEU A 237 9.23 7.70 -3.17
C LEU A 237 8.87 7.33 -1.72
N SER A 238 8.54 6.05 -1.48
CA SER A 238 8.23 5.55 -0.14
C SER A 238 9.41 5.72 0.82
N ALA A 239 10.63 5.44 0.38
CA ALA A 239 11.86 5.59 1.18
C ALA A 239 12.10 7.04 1.60
N VAL A 240 12.00 7.98 0.66
CA VAL A 240 12.18 9.41 0.93
C VAL A 240 11.15 9.90 1.92
N VAL A 241 9.87 9.54 1.70
CA VAL A 241 8.78 9.97 2.59
C VAL A 241 8.96 9.40 3.99
N HIS A 242 9.20 8.10 4.12
CA HIS A 242 9.42 7.47 5.42
C HIS A 242 10.62 8.10 6.15
N PHE A 243 11.74 8.25 5.46
CA PHE A 243 12.94 8.87 6.03
C PHE A 243 12.66 10.31 6.50
N CYS A 244 11.97 11.11 5.68
CA CYS A 244 11.57 12.47 6.05
C CYS A 244 10.66 12.50 7.28
N VAL A 245 9.65 11.62 7.35
CA VAL A 245 8.75 11.52 8.52
C VAL A 245 9.54 11.14 9.77
N VAL A 246 10.42 10.14 9.68
CA VAL A 246 11.28 9.69 10.78
C VAL A 246 12.19 10.81 11.26
N VAL A 247 12.91 11.48 10.35
CA VAL A 247 13.79 12.62 10.69
C VAL A 247 12.99 13.76 11.32
N PHE A 248 11.85 14.13 10.73
CA PHE A 248 10.99 15.18 11.28
C PHE A 248 10.51 14.84 12.70
N THR A 249 10.19 13.58 12.94
CA THR A 249 9.80 13.08 14.26
C THR A 249 10.93 13.17 15.27
N PHE A 250 12.16 12.81 14.88
CA PHE A 250 13.32 12.88 15.78
C PHE A 250 13.77 14.30 16.10
N VAL A 251 13.57 15.24 15.18
CA VAL A 251 13.95 16.64 15.36
C VAL A 251 12.84 17.46 16.04
N SER A 252 11.59 16.99 15.99
CA SER A 252 10.46 17.65 16.65
C SER A 252 10.47 17.42 18.15
N SER A 253 10.31 18.50 18.93
CA SER A 253 10.11 18.42 20.38
C SER A 253 8.69 18.01 20.79
N LYS A 254 7.76 17.92 19.83
CA LYS A 254 6.32 17.69 20.08
C LYS A 254 5.84 16.31 19.62
N LEU A 255 6.64 15.60 18.82
CA LEU A 255 6.26 14.32 18.25
C LEU A 255 7.21 13.23 18.72
N ARG A 256 6.67 12.08 19.06
CA ARG A 256 7.42 10.87 19.30
C ARG A 256 7.13 9.87 18.18
N TRP A 257 8.09 8.97 17.94
CA TRP A 257 7.91 7.88 16.98
C TRP A 257 6.66 7.03 17.26
N SER A 258 6.35 6.81 18.55
CA SER A 258 5.15 6.10 18.98
C SER A 258 3.86 6.79 18.55
N ASP A 259 3.85 8.12 18.52
CA ASP A 259 2.67 8.92 18.20
C ASP A 259 2.28 8.78 16.71
N ILE A 260 3.24 8.34 15.88
CA ILE A 260 3.03 8.13 14.44
C ILE A 260 2.80 6.66 14.13
N TYR A 261 3.60 5.74 14.67
CA TYR A 261 3.62 4.35 14.18
C TYR A 261 3.05 3.31 15.13
N TRP A 262 2.74 3.66 16.38
CA TRP A 262 2.45 2.67 17.40
C TRP A 262 1.04 2.83 18.01
N PRO A 263 0.18 1.81 17.91
CA PRO A 263 -1.22 1.90 18.34
C PRO A 263 -1.39 1.71 19.87
N ILE A 264 -0.70 2.51 20.69
CA ILE A 264 -0.82 2.49 22.17
C ILE A 264 -1.77 3.55 22.71
N HIS A 265 -1.92 4.67 22.01
CA HIS A 265 -2.60 5.83 22.59
C HIS A 265 -4.08 5.48 22.81
N GLY A 266 -4.49 5.51 24.08
CA GLY A 266 -5.90 5.36 24.45
C GLY A 266 -6.72 6.45 23.77
N VAL A 267 -7.92 6.09 23.34
CA VAL A 267 -8.82 6.97 22.62
C VAL A 267 -9.41 7.98 23.60
N ARG A 268 -9.26 9.27 23.35
CA ARG A 268 -9.79 10.31 24.24
C ARG A 268 -11.25 10.58 23.90
N SER A 269 -12.08 10.72 24.93
CA SER A 269 -13.46 11.18 24.77
C SER A 269 -13.48 12.64 24.31
N GLY A 270 -14.50 13.03 23.53
CA GLY A 270 -14.72 14.40 23.10
C GLY A 270 -14.46 14.61 21.60
N PRO A 271 -14.19 15.85 21.16
CA PRO A 271 -14.04 16.18 19.74
C PRO A 271 -12.90 15.42 19.03
N SER A 272 -11.83 15.05 19.75
CA SER A 272 -10.70 14.29 19.20
C SER A 272 -10.98 12.79 19.01
N LEU A 273 -12.11 12.27 19.52
CA LEU A 273 -12.47 10.84 19.46
C LEU A 273 -12.37 10.27 18.04
N MET A 274 -12.81 11.05 17.04
CA MET A 274 -12.79 10.61 15.65
C MET A 274 -11.36 10.57 15.09
N THR A 275 -10.54 11.57 15.40
CA THR A 275 -9.13 11.65 14.99
C THR A 275 -8.30 10.55 15.65
N ASP A 276 -8.44 10.34 16.96
CA ASP A 276 -7.75 9.29 17.70
C ASP A 276 -8.12 7.90 17.16
N GLY A 277 -9.42 7.67 16.91
CA GLY A 277 -9.91 6.41 16.34
C GLY A 277 -9.37 6.16 14.92
N ALA A 278 -9.37 7.19 14.07
CA ALA A 278 -8.80 7.09 12.73
C ALA A 278 -7.28 6.88 12.76
N LEU A 279 -6.56 7.53 13.69
CA LEU A 279 -5.12 7.38 13.88
C LEU A 279 -4.75 5.94 14.23
N ILE A 280 -5.42 5.37 15.23
CA ILE A 280 -5.17 3.98 15.65
C ILE A 280 -5.46 3.00 14.51
N PHE A 281 -6.48 3.27 13.68
CA PHE A 281 -6.79 2.46 12.50
C PHE A 281 -5.66 2.49 11.46
N ILE A 282 -5.10 3.67 11.14
CA ILE A 282 -4.00 3.80 10.18
C ILE A 282 -2.68 3.27 10.75
N GLN A 283 -2.41 3.46 12.06
CA GLN A 283 -1.26 2.88 12.76
C GLN A 283 -1.29 1.36 12.73
N SER A 284 -2.45 0.77 13.04
CA SER A 284 -2.66 -0.67 12.94
C SER A 284 -2.46 -1.14 11.49
N GLY A 285 -2.99 -0.39 10.52
CA GLY A 285 -2.72 -0.56 9.09
C GLY A 285 -1.22 -0.68 8.79
N TYR A 286 -0.46 0.32 9.22
CA TYR A 286 0.98 0.41 8.97
C TYR A 286 1.78 -0.72 9.62
N LEU A 287 1.45 -1.06 10.87
CA LEU A 287 2.09 -2.14 11.62
C LEU A 287 1.91 -3.49 10.91
N PHE A 288 0.66 -3.84 10.56
CA PHE A 288 0.37 -5.11 9.89
C PHE A 288 0.93 -5.18 8.47
N LEU A 289 0.95 -4.05 7.74
CA LEU A 289 1.68 -3.96 6.47
C LEU A 289 3.16 -4.30 6.65
N SER A 290 3.80 -3.70 7.65
CA SER A 290 5.22 -3.93 7.95
C SER A 290 5.51 -5.41 8.26
N ILE A 291 4.66 -6.02 9.10
CA ILE A 291 4.75 -7.46 9.41
C ILE A 291 4.54 -8.30 8.15
N CYS A 292 3.60 -7.94 7.27
CA CYS A 292 3.37 -8.66 6.03
C CYS A 292 4.57 -8.59 5.08
N VAL A 293 5.22 -7.43 4.96
CA VAL A 293 6.43 -7.27 4.13
C VAL A 293 7.57 -8.11 4.70
N LEU A 294 7.80 -8.08 6.01
CA LEU A 294 8.81 -8.92 6.68
C LEU A 294 8.55 -10.41 6.46
N ALA A 295 7.29 -10.85 6.64
CA ALA A 295 6.89 -12.23 6.43
C ALA A 295 7.07 -12.65 4.96
N LEU A 296 6.69 -11.79 4.01
CA LEU A 296 6.90 -12.04 2.59
C LEU A 296 8.40 -12.17 2.27
N GLY A 297 9.23 -11.25 2.78
CA GLY A 297 10.68 -11.27 2.64
C GLY A 297 11.28 -12.59 3.13
N TYR A 298 10.87 -13.05 4.32
CA TYR A 298 11.27 -14.36 4.83
C TYR A 298 10.91 -15.50 3.87
N TYR A 299 9.69 -15.54 3.33
CA TYR A 299 9.27 -16.62 2.43
C TYR A 299 9.97 -16.57 1.07
N VAL A 300 10.12 -15.40 0.46
CA VAL A 300 10.80 -15.22 -0.83
C VAL A 300 12.28 -15.63 -0.71
N LEU A 301 12.99 -15.07 0.28
CA LEU A 301 14.40 -15.38 0.51
C LEU A 301 14.62 -16.85 0.88
N LYS A 302 13.70 -17.46 1.65
CA LYS A 302 13.79 -18.89 1.97
C LYS A 302 13.68 -19.77 0.73
N THR A 303 12.79 -19.44 -0.20
CA THR A 303 12.64 -20.20 -1.45
C THR A 303 13.86 -20.06 -2.37
N GLU A 304 14.46 -18.87 -2.44
CA GLU A 304 15.70 -18.66 -3.20
C GLU A 304 16.86 -19.48 -2.62
N ASN A 305 17.03 -19.48 -1.28
CA ASN A 305 18.11 -20.24 -0.62
C ASN A 305 17.93 -21.76 -0.73
N LEU A 306 16.69 -22.27 -0.66
CA LEU A 306 16.40 -23.69 -0.90
C LEU A 306 16.81 -24.13 -2.31
N SER A 307 16.80 -23.21 -3.27
CA SER A 307 17.23 -23.49 -4.64
C SER A 307 18.76 -23.41 -4.82
N ALA A 308 19.48 -22.81 -3.88
CA ALA A 308 20.90 -22.46 -4.02
C ALA A 308 21.89 -23.49 -3.44
N THR A 309 21.54 -24.29 -2.43
CA THR A 309 22.21 -25.56 -2.00
C THR A 309 21.80 -25.95 -0.56
N HIS A 310 21.71 -27.26 -0.26
CA HIS A 310 21.48 -27.81 1.09
C HIS A 310 22.72 -27.75 2.00
N THR A 311 23.47 -26.64 2.00
CA THR A 311 24.68 -26.49 2.84
C THR A 311 24.45 -25.54 4.01
N LEU A 312 25.19 -25.76 5.11
CA LEU A 312 25.18 -24.91 6.31
C LEU A 312 25.53 -23.44 5.97
N LEU A 313 26.35 -23.23 4.94
CA LEU A 313 26.69 -21.93 4.38
C LEU A 313 25.48 -21.19 3.77
N GLY A 314 24.58 -21.93 3.10
CA GLY A 314 23.35 -21.38 2.54
C GLY A 314 22.37 -20.89 3.61
N SER A 315 22.34 -21.56 4.77
CA SER A 315 21.53 -21.12 5.92
C SER A 315 22.01 -19.79 6.51
N LEU A 316 23.33 -19.62 6.67
CA LEU A 316 23.95 -18.37 7.12
C LEU A 316 23.69 -17.20 6.17
N HIS A 317 23.74 -17.46 4.85
CA HIS A 317 23.46 -16.44 3.84
C HIS A 317 22.00 -15.96 3.91
N GLY A 318 21.05 -16.88 4.09
CA GLY A 318 19.63 -16.54 4.23
C GLY A 318 19.31 -15.66 5.44
N TRP A 319 19.93 -15.92 6.60
CA TRP A 319 19.73 -15.09 7.79
C TRP A 319 20.29 -13.67 7.61
N ARG A 320 21.47 -13.54 6.98
CA ARG A 320 22.05 -12.22 6.65
C ARG A 320 21.15 -11.43 5.70
N ALA A 321 20.59 -12.09 4.68
CA ALA A 321 19.67 -11.44 3.75
C ALA A 321 18.39 -10.98 4.46
N LEU A 322 17.83 -11.79 5.38
CA LEU A 322 16.68 -11.41 6.17
C LEU A 322 16.97 -10.22 7.10
N LEU A 323 18.11 -10.24 7.80
CA LEU A 323 18.54 -9.12 8.65
C LEU A 323 18.72 -7.83 7.84
N ALA A 324 19.35 -7.91 6.67
CA ALA A 324 19.50 -6.77 5.77
C ALA A 324 18.14 -6.23 5.29
N HIS A 325 17.19 -7.11 4.99
CA HIS A 325 15.82 -6.71 4.63
C HIS A 325 15.08 -6.05 5.78
N THR A 326 15.19 -6.59 6.99
CA THR A 326 14.61 -5.99 8.20
C THR A 326 15.22 -4.61 8.49
N ALA A 327 16.54 -4.48 8.39
CA ALA A 327 17.23 -3.20 8.58
C ALA A 327 16.78 -2.16 7.52
N LEU A 328 16.61 -2.59 6.27
CA LEU A 328 16.11 -1.72 5.21
C LEU A 328 14.68 -1.25 5.46
N ILE A 329 13.78 -2.14 5.92
CA ILE A 329 12.41 -1.77 6.31
C ILE A 329 12.41 -0.80 7.48
N ALA A 330 13.30 -0.99 8.47
CA ALA A 330 13.38 -0.10 9.62
C ALA A 330 13.87 1.31 9.27
N VAL A 331 14.75 1.44 8.28
CA VAL A 331 15.36 2.74 7.89
C VAL A 331 14.56 3.46 6.80
N PHE A 332 14.05 2.71 5.82
CA PHE A 332 13.40 3.26 4.62
C PHE A 332 11.92 2.89 4.52
N GLY A 333 11.38 2.21 5.52
CA GLY A 333 9.96 1.85 5.58
C GLY A 333 9.62 0.56 4.82
N PRO A 334 8.43 0.01 5.09
CA PRO A 334 7.95 -1.24 4.51
C PRO A 334 7.68 -1.15 3.01
N GLY A 335 7.28 0.02 2.48
CA GLY A 335 7.07 0.20 1.05
C GLY A 335 8.38 0.05 0.26
N ALA A 336 9.45 0.73 0.68
CA ALA A 336 10.77 0.57 0.08
C ALA A 336 11.30 -0.87 0.20
N GLY A 337 11.09 -1.51 1.36
CA GLY A 337 11.39 -2.92 1.59
C GLY A 337 10.72 -3.84 0.57
N LEU A 338 9.42 -3.70 0.40
CA LEU A 338 8.64 -4.49 -0.55
C LEU A 338 9.10 -4.24 -1.99
N ALA A 339 9.27 -2.98 -2.38
CA ALA A 339 9.70 -2.60 -3.72
C ALA A 339 11.06 -3.21 -4.08
N LEU A 340 12.03 -3.13 -3.17
CA LEU A 340 13.36 -3.72 -3.38
C LEU A 340 13.29 -5.25 -3.47
N LEU A 341 12.52 -5.89 -2.59
CA LEU A 341 12.33 -7.34 -2.58
C LEU A 341 11.78 -7.83 -3.93
N LEU A 342 10.69 -7.20 -4.39
CA LEU A 342 10.02 -7.57 -5.64
C LEU A 342 10.88 -7.22 -6.86
N GLY A 343 11.51 -6.04 -6.89
CA GLY A 343 12.40 -5.64 -7.97
C GLY A 343 13.61 -6.57 -8.13
N ARG A 344 14.22 -7.01 -7.02
CA ARG A 344 15.32 -7.99 -7.04
C ARG A 344 14.84 -9.35 -7.53
N LYS A 345 13.68 -9.82 -7.07
CA LYS A 345 13.07 -11.07 -7.53
C LYS A 345 12.96 -11.11 -9.06
N GLU A 346 12.53 -10.01 -9.69
CA GLU A 346 12.41 -9.93 -11.15
C GLU A 346 13.76 -10.11 -11.87
N ILE A 347 14.79 -9.40 -11.41
CA ILE A 347 16.13 -9.47 -12.01
C ILE A 347 16.74 -10.87 -11.84
N THR A 348 16.63 -11.46 -10.66
CA THR A 348 17.14 -12.81 -10.37
C THR A 348 16.40 -13.88 -11.17
N ALA A 349 15.08 -13.77 -11.31
CA ALA A 349 14.30 -14.71 -12.12
C ALA A 349 14.72 -14.64 -13.60
N ALA A 350 14.90 -13.43 -14.13
CA ALA A 350 15.34 -13.21 -15.50
C ALA A 350 16.73 -13.79 -15.77
N SER A 351 17.71 -13.51 -14.91
CA SER A 351 19.07 -14.07 -15.03
C SER A 351 19.08 -15.59 -14.98
N THR A 352 18.24 -16.19 -14.13
CA THR A 352 18.13 -17.66 -14.00
C THR A 352 17.54 -18.29 -15.26
N ILE A 353 16.53 -17.68 -15.86
CA ILE A 353 15.94 -18.15 -17.13
C ILE A 353 16.94 -18.04 -18.27
N ALA A 354 17.68 -16.92 -18.35
CA ALA A 354 18.70 -16.70 -19.37
C ALA A 354 19.83 -17.75 -19.29
N ALA A 355 20.32 -18.05 -18.09
CA ALA A 355 21.34 -19.08 -17.89
C ALA A 355 20.87 -20.48 -18.33
N ARG A 356 19.59 -20.81 -18.15
CA ARG A 356 19.02 -22.10 -18.60
C ARG A 356 18.84 -22.21 -20.11
N LYS A 357 18.74 -21.10 -20.84
CA LYS A 357 18.60 -21.10 -22.31
C LYS A 357 19.94 -21.15 -23.04
N GLY A 358 21.04 -20.83 -22.34
CA GLY A 358 22.41 -20.84 -22.88
C GLY A 358 23.16 -22.16 -22.70
N ASN A 359 22.58 -23.10 -21.94
CA ASN A 359 23.02 -24.50 -21.82
C ASN A 359 22.06 -25.39 -22.60
#